data_AF-A0A1E3WFG8-F1
#
_entry.id   AF-A0A1E3WFG8-F1
#
_cell.length_a   1.000
_cell.length_b   1.000
_cell.length_c   1.000
_cell.angle_alpha   90.00
_cell.angle_beta   90.00
_cell.angle_gamma   90.00
#
_symmetry.space_group_name_H-M   'P 1'
#
loop_
_entity.id
_entity.type
_entity.pdbx_description
1 polymer ?
#
loop_
_entity_poly.entity_id
_entity_poly.type
_entity_poly.pdbx_seq_one_letter_code
_entity_poly.pdbx_strand_id
1 'polypeptide(L)'
;MNYIFLDTCVFLDISTKKQDLALVSALEELVETDVVKLVVTDLVAEEYERNKEDVANKTARRLSQEFKQVKAVVSEFASANQEQTLEVLNDINARLPLLTDANYSTINRVEKRIQSAELINISERSKVAAVQRGLDKKAPFHISKNSVADAVIIEQFYEFSLDVDATDSCFFITHNHNEFSAKDHRKPHEDFDDIFNRENVYYFNNLASALNIIDEDVLADIEFEYDYTEETRGLREILDVMDELVDKVWYNRHQNRMWKIEHGEIEVVPEGTERYGSAVIHEHILEGAIKSAQKVESKYEDTGPWSDFEWGMINGKLSALRWVLGDEWDMLDT
;
A
#
# COMPACT_ATOMS: atom_id res chain seq x y z
N MET A 1 -33.02 -11.83 -2.21
CA MET A 1 -31.96 -11.17 -1.41
C MET A 1 -30.71 -12.03 -1.46
N ASN A 2 -29.53 -11.41 -1.54
CA ASN A 2 -28.24 -12.12 -1.51
C ASN A 2 -27.53 -11.85 -0.18
N TYR A 3 -27.33 -12.87 0.63
CA TYR A 3 -26.60 -12.78 1.89
C TYR A 3 -25.13 -13.14 1.67
N ILE A 4 -24.23 -12.22 1.96
CA ILE A 4 -22.79 -12.44 1.82
C ILE A 4 -22.14 -12.60 3.19
N PHE A 5 -21.46 -13.73 3.37
CA PHE A 5 -20.54 -13.99 4.48
C PHE A 5 -19.11 -13.89 3.97
N LEU A 6 -18.37 -12.94 4.53
CA LEU A 6 -16.95 -12.80 4.29
C LEU A 6 -16.17 -13.35 5.48
N ASP A 7 -15.23 -14.24 5.21
CA ASP A 7 -14.22 -14.66 6.16
C ASP A 7 -13.30 -13.48 6.54
N THR A 8 -12.72 -13.51 7.74
CA THR A 8 -11.82 -12.46 8.26
C THR A 8 -10.68 -12.17 7.28
N CYS A 9 -10.13 -13.21 6.64
CA CYS A 9 -9.04 -13.06 5.68
C CYS A 9 -9.42 -12.22 4.45
N VAL A 10 -10.69 -12.26 4.03
CA VAL A 10 -11.18 -11.49 2.88
C VAL A 10 -11.22 -10.01 3.23
N PHE A 11 -11.79 -9.67 4.40
CA PHE A 11 -11.81 -8.28 4.88
C PHE A 11 -10.40 -7.69 5.02
N LEU A 12 -9.45 -8.44 5.59
CA LEU A 12 -8.07 -7.98 5.74
C LEU A 12 -7.36 -7.76 4.39
N ASP A 13 -7.62 -8.64 3.42
CA ASP A 13 -7.04 -8.54 2.08
C ASP A 13 -7.54 -7.32 1.31
N ILE A 14 -8.88 -7.14 1.23
CA ILE A 14 -9.48 -6.02 0.50
C ILE A 14 -9.18 -4.66 1.16
N SER A 15 -8.80 -4.67 2.44
CA SER A 15 -8.40 -3.47 3.19
C SER A 15 -7.00 -2.95 2.83
N THR A 16 -6.17 -3.74 2.15
CA THR A 16 -4.74 -3.42 1.99
C THR A 16 -4.21 -3.47 0.57
N LYS A 17 -4.92 -4.08 -0.37
CA LYS A 17 -4.50 -4.13 -1.77
C LYS A 17 -5.19 -3.01 -2.54
N LYS A 18 -4.41 -2.09 -3.11
CA LYS A 18 -4.95 -0.96 -3.90
C LYS A 18 -5.85 -1.43 -5.06
N GLN A 19 -5.49 -2.54 -5.70
CA GLN A 19 -6.29 -3.16 -6.77
C GLN A 19 -7.66 -3.68 -6.29
N ASP A 20 -7.84 -3.89 -4.98
CA ASP A 20 -9.11 -4.37 -4.40
C ASP A 20 -10.04 -3.19 -4.02
N LEU A 21 -9.66 -1.93 -4.27
CA LEU A 21 -10.53 -0.76 -4.05
C LEU A 21 -11.81 -0.82 -4.88
N ALA A 22 -11.73 -1.32 -6.11
CA ALA A 22 -12.89 -1.56 -6.95
C ALA A 22 -13.84 -2.58 -6.30
N LEU A 23 -13.29 -3.65 -5.70
CA LEU A 23 -14.08 -4.67 -5.00
C LEU A 23 -14.81 -4.11 -3.77
N VAL A 24 -14.14 -3.25 -2.98
CA VAL A 24 -14.77 -2.58 -1.83
C VAL A 24 -15.92 -1.69 -2.28
N SER A 25 -15.73 -0.94 -3.38
CA SER A 25 -16.75 -0.05 -3.92
C SER A 25 -17.93 -0.81 -4.49
N ALA A 26 -17.69 -1.91 -5.18
CA ALA A 26 -18.74 -2.78 -5.70
C ALA A 26 -19.57 -3.39 -4.58
N LEU A 27 -18.91 -3.87 -3.53
CA LEU A 27 -19.61 -4.36 -2.35
C LEU A 27 -20.42 -3.25 -1.67
N GLU A 28 -19.88 -2.03 -1.57
CA GLU A 28 -20.60 -0.87 -1.03
C GLU A 28 -21.87 -0.56 -1.84
N GLU A 29 -21.78 -0.50 -3.16
CA GLU A 29 -22.90 -0.24 -4.06
C GLU A 29 -24.00 -1.31 -3.93
N LEU A 30 -23.63 -2.59 -3.96
CA LEU A 30 -24.60 -3.69 -3.83
C LEU A 30 -25.30 -3.70 -2.47
N VAL A 31 -24.61 -3.27 -1.40
CA VAL A 31 -25.21 -3.12 -0.08
C VAL A 31 -26.13 -1.90 -0.02
N GLU A 32 -25.73 -0.78 -0.61
CA GLU A 32 -26.52 0.46 -0.60
C GLU A 32 -27.78 0.39 -1.47
N THR A 33 -27.75 -0.43 -2.52
CA THR A 33 -28.90 -0.73 -3.40
C THR A 33 -29.79 -1.86 -2.89
N ASP A 34 -29.52 -2.43 -1.71
CA ASP A 34 -30.25 -3.55 -1.09
C ASP A 34 -30.29 -4.81 -1.99
N VAL A 35 -29.30 -4.98 -2.87
CA VAL A 35 -29.08 -6.21 -3.66
C VAL A 35 -28.39 -7.27 -2.80
N VAL A 36 -27.50 -6.82 -1.91
CA VAL A 36 -26.72 -7.64 -0.98
C VAL A 36 -26.95 -7.20 0.46
N LYS A 37 -27.10 -8.19 1.34
CA LYS A 37 -26.93 -8.03 2.79
C LYS A 37 -25.63 -8.65 3.24
N LEU A 38 -24.73 -7.82 3.73
CA LEU A 38 -23.49 -8.29 4.36
C LEU A 38 -23.82 -8.81 5.76
N VAL A 39 -23.42 -10.05 6.04
CA VAL A 39 -23.59 -10.70 7.34
C VAL A 39 -22.22 -10.97 7.93
N VAL A 40 -22.01 -10.56 9.17
CA VAL A 40 -20.72 -10.68 9.85
C VAL A 40 -20.93 -11.33 11.21
N THR A 41 -20.06 -12.27 11.58
CA THR A 41 -20.07 -12.85 12.92
C THR A 41 -19.33 -11.96 13.90
N ASP A 42 -19.73 -11.99 15.17
CA ASP A 42 -18.98 -11.37 16.29
C ASP A 42 -17.49 -11.77 16.26
N LEU A 43 -17.21 -13.05 15.99
CA LEU A 43 -15.83 -13.53 15.83
C LEU A 43 -15.08 -12.81 14.69
N VAL A 44 -15.64 -12.73 13.48
CA VAL A 44 -14.99 -12.07 12.34
C VAL A 44 -14.75 -10.59 12.63
N ALA A 45 -15.72 -9.89 13.24
CA ALA A 45 -15.57 -8.49 13.62
C ALA A 45 -14.44 -8.28 14.64
N GLU A 46 -14.36 -9.11 15.68
CA GLU A 46 -13.29 -9.07 16.68
C GLU A 46 -11.91 -9.40 16.10
N GLU A 47 -11.85 -10.40 15.21
CA GLU A 47 -10.61 -10.78 14.54
C GLU A 47 -10.11 -9.69 13.60
N TYR A 48 -11.01 -9.05 12.84
CA TYR A 48 -10.65 -7.94 11.99
C TYR A 48 -10.12 -6.76 12.82
N GLU A 49 -10.84 -6.37 13.89
CA GLU A 49 -10.44 -5.27 14.78
C GLU A 49 -9.03 -5.49 15.37
N ARG A 50 -8.73 -6.72 15.79
CA ARG A 50 -7.43 -7.10 16.35
C ARG A 50 -6.30 -7.03 15.33
N ASN A 51 -6.57 -7.35 14.06
CA ASN A 51 -5.55 -7.52 13.04
C ASN A 51 -5.41 -6.32 12.08
N LYS A 52 -6.37 -5.40 12.02
CA LYS A 52 -6.39 -4.30 11.03
C LYS A 52 -5.11 -3.45 11.04
N GLU A 53 -4.59 -3.10 12.21
CA GLU A 53 -3.37 -2.29 12.34
C GLU A 53 -2.12 -3.04 11.87
N ASP A 54 -2.02 -4.32 12.19
CA ASP A 54 -0.90 -5.15 11.76
C ASP A 54 -0.88 -5.34 10.25
N VAL A 55 -2.06 -5.47 9.64
CA VAL A 55 -2.20 -5.64 8.18
C VAL A 55 -1.96 -4.30 7.46
N ALA A 56 -2.42 -3.17 8.00
CA ALA A 56 -2.09 -1.82 7.51
C ALA A 56 -0.56 -1.60 7.42
N ASN A 57 0.14 -2.02 8.47
CA ASN A 57 1.58 -1.85 8.61
C ASN A 57 2.40 -2.93 7.90
N LYS A 58 1.78 -3.97 7.33
CA LYS A 58 2.49 -5.09 6.70
C LYS A 58 3.30 -4.64 5.49
N THR A 59 2.74 -3.74 4.68
CA THR A 59 3.44 -3.17 3.51
C THR A 59 4.63 -2.33 3.94
N ALA A 60 4.47 -1.46 4.95
CA ALA A 60 5.57 -0.70 5.52
C ALA A 60 6.67 -1.62 6.08
N ARG A 61 6.31 -2.64 6.87
CA ARG A 61 7.25 -3.62 7.43
C ARG A 61 8.02 -4.38 6.35
N ARG A 62 7.33 -4.84 5.29
CA ARG A 62 7.95 -5.54 4.15
C ARG A 62 8.95 -4.64 3.45
N LEU A 63 8.54 -3.42 3.10
CA LEU A 63 9.41 -2.43 2.45
C LEU A 63 10.61 -2.11 3.35
N SER A 64 10.40 -1.82 4.63
CA SER A 64 11.51 -1.60 5.58
C SER A 64 12.47 -2.79 5.66
N GLN A 65 11.99 -4.03 5.55
CA GLN A 65 12.83 -5.23 5.54
C GLN A 65 13.64 -5.36 4.23
N GLU A 66 13.02 -5.11 3.08
CA GLU A 66 13.70 -5.06 1.77
C GLU A 66 14.76 -3.95 1.77
N PHE A 67 14.44 -2.76 2.28
CA PHE A 67 15.38 -1.66 2.46
C PHE A 67 16.55 -2.04 3.38
N LYS A 68 16.29 -2.77 4.47
CA LYS A 68 17.36 -3.26 5.36
C LYS A 68 18.30 -4.23 4.65
N GLN A 69 17.79 -5.07 3.75
CA GLN A 69 18.61 -5.97 2.93
C GLN A 69 19.44 -5.19 1.90
N VAL A 70 18.83 -4.22 1.20
CA VAL A 70 19.53 -3.33 0.27
C VAL A 70 20.64 -2.56 1.00
N LYS A 71 20.34 -2.02 2.18
CA LYS A 71 21.32 -1.33 3.03
C LYS A 71 22.50 -2.23 3.41
N ALA A 72 22.25 -3.49 3.75
CA ALA A 72 23.29 -4.45 4.08
C ALA A 72 24.21 -4.72 2.86
N VAL A 73 23.64 -4.93 1.68
CA VAL A 73 24.41 -5.13 0.44
C VAL A 73 25.22 -3.88 0.07
N VAL A 74 24.60 -2.71 0.11
CA VAL A 74 25.31 -1.43 -0.14
C VAL A 74 26.44 -1.24 0.86
N SER A 75 26.25 -1.62 2.13
CA SER A 75 27.30 -1.50 3.14
C SER A 75 28.49 -2.46 2.94
N GLU A 76 28.27 -3.59 2.29
CA GLU A 76 29.33 -4.58 2.00
C GLU A 76 30.10 -4.28 0.70
N PHE A 77 29.46 -3.67 -0.30
CA PHE A 77 30.02 -3.53 -1.65
C PHE A 77 30.33 -2.10 -2.09
N ALA A 78 29.86 -1.06 -1.39
CA ALA A 78 30.16 0.32 -1.74
C ALA A 78 31.50 0.79 -1.15
N SER A 79 32.44 1.19 -2.02
CA SER A 79 33.78 1.67 -1.62
C SER A 79 33.98 3.18 -1.79
N ALA A 80 33.18 3.85 -2.64
CA ALA A 80 33.09 5.31 -2.74
C ALA A 80 31.62 5.72 -2.75
N ASN A 81 31.28 6.79 -2.01
CA ASN A 81 29.90 7.32 -1.77
C ASN A 81 28.98 6.45 -0.89
N GLN A 82 29.54 5.57 -0.06
CA GLN A 82 28.76 4.73 0.87
C GLN A 82 27.90 5.56 1.83
N GLU A 83 28.46 6.62 2.43
CA GLU A 83 27.74 7.49 3.37
C GLU A 83 26.52 8.17 2.73
N GLN A 84 26.70 8.81 1.56
CA GLN A 84 25.62 9.46 0.83
C GLN A 84 24.53 8.48 0.39
N THR A 85 24.93 7.28 -0.08
CA THR A 85 23.96 6.25 -0.49
C THR A 85 23.16 5.73 0.71
N LEU A 86 23.80 5.57 1.87
CA LEU A 86 23.13 5.15 3.10
C LEU A 86 22.19 6.23 3.65
N GLU A 87 22.51 7.50 3.46
CA GLU A 87 21.69 8.64 3.86
C GLU A 87 20.39 8.71 3.03
N VAL A 88 20.50 8.60 1.70
CA VAL A 88 19.34 8.49 0.80
C VAL A 88 18.45 7.30 1.16
N LEU A 89 19.04 6.14 1.45
CA LEU A 89 18.26 4.95 1.87
C LEU A 89 17.55 5.16 3.22
N ASN A 90 18.14 5.93 4.14
CA ASN A 90 17.50 6.24 5.42
C ASN A 90 16.34 7.23 5.24
N ASP A 91 16.50 8.23 4.39
CA ASP A 91 15.46 9.22 4.09
C ASP A 91 14.23 8.56 3.46
N ILE A 92 14.45 7.66 2.49
CA ILE A 92 13.36 6.87 1.90
C ILE A 92 12.66 6.01 2.95
N ASN A 93 13.42 5.34 3.83
CA ASN A 93 12.83 4.51 4.89
C ASN A 93 12.04 5.35 5.92
N ALA A 94 12.43 6.61 6.16
CA ALA A 94 11.70 7.52 7.03
C ALA A 94 10.36 7.98 6.42
N ARG A 95 10.26 7.99 5.09
CA ARG A 95 9.06 8.40 4.35
C ARG A 95 8.08 7.24 4.06
N LEU A 96 8.48 5.98 4.27
CA LEU A 96 7.61 4.80 4.08
C LEU A 96 6.29 4.82 4.86
N PRO A 97 6.22 5.28 6.13
CA PRO A 97 4.96 5.36 6.87
C PRO A 97 3.95 6.32 6.24
N LEU A 98 4.41 7.45 5.68
CA LEU A 98 3.55 8.43 5.00
C LEU A 98 2.88 7.84 3.75
N LEU A 99 3.45 6.76 3.18
CA LEU A 99 2.89 6.05 2.02
C LEU A 99 1.80 5.03 2.40
N THR A 100 1.54 4.80 3.69
CA THR A 100 0.49 3.88 4.16
C THR A 100 -0.87 4.54 4.42
N ASP A 101 -0.97 5.87 4.30
CA ASP A 101 -2.23 6.61 4.54
C ASP A 101 -3.39 6.15 3.63
N ALA A 102 -3.08 5.72 2.40
CA ALA A 102 -4.06 5.13 1.48
C ALA A 102 -4.62 3.77 1.96
N ASN A 103 -3.86 3.01 2.77
CA ASN A 103 -4.38 1.79 3.38
C ASN A 103 -5.34 2.12 4.52
N TYR A 104 -5.07 3.16 5.30
CA TYR A 104 -5.96 3.60 6.38
C TYR A 104 -7.32 4.10 5.88
N SER A 105 -7.37 4.76 4.72
CA SER A 105 -8.66 5.17 4.12
C SER A 105 -9.52 3.96 3.73
N THR A 106 -8.91 2.90 3.18
CA THR A 106 -9.59 1.67 2.79
C THR A 106 -10.04 0.85 4.01
N ILE A 107 -9.19 0.76 5.04
CA ILE A 107 -9.54 0.15 6.33
C ILE A 107 -10.77 0.81 6.93
N ASN A 108 -10.81 2.14 6.96
CA ASN A 108 -11.96 2.89 7.48
C ASN A 108 -13.26 2.60 6.68
N ARG A 109 -13.17 2.38 5.37
CA ARG A 109 -14.32 1.99 4.53
C ARG A 109 -14.84 0.61 4.92
N VAL A 110 -13.93 -0.36 5.00
CA VAL A 110 -14.26 -1.74 5.39
C VAL A 110 -14.82 -1.80 6.83
N GLU A 111 -14.25 -1.06 7.77
CA GLU A 111 -14.76 -0.95 9.14
C GLU A 111 -16.21 -0.44 9.18
N LYS A 112 -16.52 0.60 8.40
CA LYS A 112 -17.90 1.10 8.31
C LYS A 112 -18.84 0.02 7.77
N ARG A 113 -18.40 -0.78 6.80
CA ARG A 113 -19.20 -1.90 6.27
C ARG A 113 -19.43 -2.98 7.31
N ILE A 114 -18.40 -3.39 8.06
CA ILE A 114 -18.54 -4.33 9.18
C ILE A 114 -19.51 -3.79 10.24
N GLN A 115 -19.42 -2.50 10.58
CA GLN A 115 -20.31 -1.86 11.56
C GLN A 115 -21.76 -1.74 11.09
N SER A 116 -22.00 -1.58 9.78
CA SER A 116 -23.34 -1.53 9.20
C SER A 116 -23.91 -2.89 8.84
N ALA A 117 -23.10 -3.95 8.88
CA ALA A 117 -23.51 -5.31 8.51
C ALA A 117 -24.51 -5.90 9.52
N GLU A 118 -25.23 -6.93 9.08
CA GLU A 118 -26.02 -7.75 9.97
C GLU A 118 -25.09 -8.57 10.87
N LEU A 119 -24.92 -8.11 12.11
CA LEU A 119 -24.09 -8.77 13.11
C LEU A 119 -24.83 -9.96 13.72
N ILE A 120 -24.24 -11.15 13.61
CA ILE A 120 -24.75 -12.38 14.22
C ILE A 120 -23.75 -12.94 15.24
N ASN A 121 -24.25 -13.52 16.33
CA ASN A 121 -23.39 -14.15 17.32
C ASN A 121 -23.12 -15.61 16.95
N ILE A 122 -21.89 -16.08 17.19
CA ILE A 122 -21.62 -17.52 17.11
C ILE A 122 -22.48 -18.28 18.13
N SER A 123 -23.29 -19.21 17.63
CA SER A 123 -24.13 -20.08 18.44
C SER A 123 -23.35 -21.21 19.12
N GLU A 124 -23.91 -21.76 20.20
CA GLU A 124 -23.36 -22.95 20.85
C GLU A 124 -23.39 -24.18 19.93
N ARG A 125 -24.39 -24.30 19.05
CA ARG A 125 -24.45 -25.38 18.05
C ARG A 125 -23.23 -25.30 17.14
N SER A 126 -22.95 -24.12 16.59
CA SER A 126 -21.84 -23.90 15.66
C SER A 126 -20.48 -24.16 16.33
N LYS A 127 -20.31 -23.78 17.61
CA LYS A 127 -19.13 -24.14 18.40
C LYS A 127 -18.96 -25.65 18.56
N VAL A 128 -20.04 -26.36 18.92
CA VAL A 128 -20.01 -27.82 19.10
C VAL A 128 -19.71 -28.53 17.78
N ALA A 129 -20.32 -28.10 16.67
CA ALA A 129 -20.08 -28.66 15.35
C ALA A 129 -18.64 -28.43 14.87
N ALA A 130 -18.07 -27.25 15.12
CA ALA A 130 -16.66 -26.96 14.82
C ALA A 130 -15.70 -27.85 15.60
N VAL A 131 -15.98 -28.11 16.88
CA VAL A 131 -15.21 -29.08 17.69
C VAL A 131 -15.31 -30.49 17.10
N GLN A 132 -16.51 -30.90 16.67
CA GLN A 132 -16.72 -32.21 16.05
C GLN A 132 -15.92 -32.35 14.75
N ARG A 133 -15.86 -31.31 13.90
CA ARG A 133 -14.98 -31.29 12.72
C ARG A 133 -13.51 -31.53 13.09
N GLY A 134 -13.03 -30.89 14.15
CA GLY A 134 -11.67 -31.08 14.65
C GLY A 134 -11.39 -32.50 15.14
N LEU A 135 -12.34 -33.13 15.83
CA LEU A 135 -12.25 -34.52 16.27
C LEU A 135 -12.22 -35.49 15.09
N ASP A 136 -13.06 -35.23 14.08
CA ASP A 136 -13.15 -36.05 12.87
C ASP A 136 -12.04 -35.74 11.85
N LYS A 137 -11.22 -34.71 12.11
CA LYS A 137 -10.18 -34.18 11.22
C LYS A 137 -10.72 -33.78 9.84
N LYS A 138 -11.95 -33.28 9.81
CA LYS A 138 -12.58 -32.71 8.62
C LYS A 138 -12.12 -31.28 8.38
N ALA A 139 -12.19 -30.81 7.14
CA ALA A 139 -11.93 -29.42 6.81
C ALA A 139 -12.68 -28.45 7.73
N PRO A 140 -12.03 -27.38 8.23
CA PRO A 140 -10.68 -26.91 7.85
C PRO A 140 -9.48 -27.59 8.57
N PHE A 141 -9.71 -28.64 9.37
CA PHE A 141 -8.65 -29.30 10.17
C PHE A 141 -7.85 -30.41 9.44
N HIS A 142 -8.12 -30.67 8.16
CA HIS A 142 -7.40 -31.70 7.37
C HIS A 142 -5.93 -31.35 7.14
N ILE A 143 -5.55 -30.06 7.22
CA ILE A 143 -4.17 -29.58 7.08
C ILE A 143 -3.63 -28.99 8.39
N SER A 144 -4.35 -28.03 8.99
CA SER A 144 -3.91 -27.28 10.16
C SER A 144 -4.67 -27.67 11.41
N LYS A 145 -3.98 -27.66 12.56
CA LYS A 145 -4.62 -27.90 13.87
C LYS A 145 -5.20 -26.63 14.51
N ASN A 146 -4.93 -25.47 13.93
CA ASN A 146 -5.26 -24.17 14.50
C ASN A 146 -6.41 -23.46 13.75
N SER A 147 -7.27 -24.21 13.07
CA SER A 147 -8.36 -23.66 12.24
C SER A 147 -9.71 -23.65 12.98
N VAL A 148 -9.69 -23.44 14.31
CA VAL A 148 -10.90 -23.43 15.13
C VAL A 148 -11.81 -22.26 14.77
N ALA A 149 -11.24 -21.06 14.57
CA ALA A 149 -12.00 -19.88 14.17
C ALA A 149 -12.69 -20.12 12.82
N ASP A 150 -11.92 -20.50 11.81
CA ASP A 150 -12.38 -20.89 10.48
C ASP A 150 -13.51 -21.93 10.53
N ALA A 151 -13.36 -22.98 11.37
CA ALA A 151 -14.37 -24.03 11.54
C ALA A 151 -15.67 -23.50 12.18
N VAL A 152 -15.54 -22.58 13.13
CA VAL A 152 -16.70 -21.94 13.78
C VAL A 152 -17.43 -21.02 12.82
N ILE A 153 -16.71 -20.25 12.01
CA ILE A 153 -17.29 -19.32 11.02
C ILE A 153 -18.10 -20.10 9.98
N ILE A 154 -17.56 -21.18 9.42
CA ILE A 154 -18.28 -21.96 8.39
C ILE A 154 -19.48 -22.73 8.95
N GLU A 155 -19.41 -23.22 10.17
CA GLU A 155 -20.56 -23.84 10.84
C GLU A 155 -21.65 -22.80 11.15
N GLN A 156 -21.27 -21.58 11.52
CA GLN A 156 -22.23 -20.50 11.73
C GLN A 156 -22.88 -20.05 10.41
N PHE A 157 -22.12 -20.00 9.32
CA PHE A 157 -22.66 -19.78 7.98
C PHE A 157 -23.66 -20.87 7.60
N TYR A 158 -23.31 -22.14 7.83
CA TYR A 158 -24.20 -23.25 7.54
C TYR A 158 -25.50 -23.14 8.32
N GLU A 159 -25.42 -22.90 9.63
CA GLU A 159 -26.58 -22.68 10.48
C GLU A 159 -27.46 -21.54 9.96
N PHE A 160 -26.87 -20.38 9.65
CA PHE A 160 -27.61 -19.25 9.09
C PHE A 160 -28.30 -19.62 7.78
N SER A 161 -27.60 -20.30 6.86
CA SER A 161 -28.14 -20.68 5.55
C SER A 161 -29.36 -21.59 5.64
N LEU A 162 -29.52 -22.36 6.71
CA LEU A 162 -30.67 -23.25 6.91
C LEU A 162 -31.98 -22.48 7.15
N ASP A 163 -31.88 -21.29 7.75
CA ASP A 163 -33.03 -20.44 8.08
C ASP A 163 -33.40 -19.46 6.94
N VAL A 164 -32.55 -19.36 5.90
CA VAL A 164 -32.79 -18.49 4.74
C VAL A 164 -33.74 -19.14 3.73
N ASP A 165 -34.71 -18.33 3.28
CA ASP A 165 -35.70 -18.70 2.27
C ASP A 165 -35.05 -19.21 0.98
N ALA A 166 -35.66 -20.21 0.34
CA ALA A 166 -35.11 -20.83 -0.86
C ALA A 166 -35.03 -19.88 -2.07
N THR A 167 -35.73 -18.74 -2.04
CA THR A 167 -35.67 -17.69 -3.06
C THR A 167 -34.49 -16.74 -2.88
N ASP A 168 -33.90 -16.73 -1.69
CA ASP A 168 -32.72 -15.94 -1.35
C ASP A 168 -31.47 -16.80 -1.49
N SER A 169 -30.32 -16.16 -1.72
CA SER A 169 -29.05 -16.85 -1.92
C SER A 169 -28.06 -16.51 -0.80
N CYS A 170 -27.28 -17.49 -0.37
CA CYS A 170 -26.23 -17.34 0.63
C CYS A 170 -24.86 -17.59 0.00
N PHE A 171 -23.91 -16.70 0.22
CA PHE A 171 -22.58 -16.77 -0.36
C PHE A 171 -21.56 -16.81 0.77
N PHE A 172 -20.74 -17.86 0.81
CA PHE A 172 -19.56 -17.92 1.68
C PHE A 172 -18.31 -17.64 0.87
N ILE A 173 -17.56 -16.61 1.26
CA ILE A 173 -16.32 -16.21 0.59
C ILE A 173 -15.14 -16.27 1.55
N THR A 174 -14.09 -16.98 1.16
CA THR A 174 -12.82 -17.06 1.89
C THR A 174 -11.64 -17.08 0.91
N HIS A 175 -10.52 -16.45 1.26
CA HIS A 175 -9.28 -16.56 0.49
C HIS A 175 -8.41 -17.76 0.93
N ASN A 176 -8.80 -18.46 2.01
CA ASN A 176 -8.10 -19.64 2.55
C ASN A 176 -8.38 -20.91 1.72
N HIS A 177 -7.92 -20.91 0.48
CA HIS A 177 -8.15 -22.03 -0.46
C HIS A 177 -7.52 -23.36 -0.01
N ASN A 178 -6.44 -23.32 0.79
CA ASN A 178 -5.81 -24.54 1.27
C ASN A 178 -6.74 -25.32 2.20
N GLU A 179 -7.45 -24.61 3.08
CA GLU A 179 -8.29 -25.23 4.10
C GLU A 179 -9.77 -25.33 3.69
N PHE A 180 -10.18 -24.58 2.66
CA PHE A 180 -11.59 -24.54 2.26
C PHE A 180 -11.88 -25.14 0.89
N SER A 181 -10.88 -25.28 0.02
CA SER A 181 -11.10 -25.74 -1.35
C SER A 181 -10.72 -27.20 -1.58
N ALA A 182 -11.33 -27.79 -2.60
CA ALA A 182 -10.88 -29.05 -3.20
C ALA A 182 -9.64 -28.82 -4.08
N LYS A 183 -9.20 -29.86 -4.82
CA LYS A 183 -8.09 -29.75 -5.78
C LYS A 183 -8.31 -28.66 -6.84
N ASP A 184 -9.55 -28.46 -7.27
CA ASP A 184 -9.94 -27.26 -8.01
C ASP A 184 -10.33 -26.20 -6.98
N HIS A 185 -9.51 -25.17 -6.82
CA HIS A 185 -9.70 -24.16 -5.78
C HIS A 185 -11.02 -23.38 -5.90
N ARG A 186 -11.72 -23.48 -7.05
CA ARG A 186 -13.04 -22.87 -7.27
C ARG A 186 -14.18 -23.69 -6.65
N LYS A 187 -13.90 -24.90 -6.18
CA LYS A 187 -14.88 -25.79 -5.54
C LYS A 187 -14.58 -25.93 -4.06
N PRO A 188 -15.61 -26.00 -3.20
CA PRO A 188 -15.40 -26.27 -1.79
C PRO A 188 -14.79 -27.66 -1.60
N HIS A 189 -14.10 -27.86 -0.47
CA HIS A 189 -13.61 -29.17 -0.05
C HIS A 189 -14.78 -30.14 0.18
N GLU A 190 -14.59 -31.44 -0.11
CA GLU A 190 -15.62 -32.50 -0.04
C GLU A 190 -16.24 -32.63 1.37
N ASP A 191 -15.49 -32.29 2.43
CA ASP A 191 -15.99 -32.24 3.81
C ASP A 191 -17.06 -31.15 4.08
N PHE A 192 -17.31 -30.28 3.09
CA PHE A 192 -18.36 -29.27 3.13
C PHE A 192 -19.52 -29.60 2.17
N ASP A 193 -19.58 -30.80 1.59
CA ASP A 193 -20.68 -31.23 0.71
C ASP A 193 -22.05 -31.05 1.40
N ASP A 194 -22.15 -31.31 2.70
CA ASP A 194 -23.38 -31.12 3.47
C ASP A 194 -23.82 -29.66 3.58
N ILE A 195 -22.88 -28.71 3.46
CA ILE A 195 -23.13 -27.26 3.54
C ILE A 195 -23.52 -26.71 2.16
N PHE A 196 -22.79 -27.11 1.12
CA PHE A 196 -22.93 -26.57 -0.25
C PHE A 196 -23.75 -27.48 -1.18
N ASN A 197 -24.64 -28.31 -0.63
CA ASN A 197 -25.53 -29.18 -1.40
C ASN A 197 -26.80 -28.49 -1.91
N ARG A 198 -27.09 -27.27 -1.45
CA ARG A 198 -28.28 -26.50 -1.85
C ARG A 198 -27.97 -25.59 -3.03
N GLU A 199 -28.89 -25.49 -3.98
CA GLU A 199 -28.74 -24.65 -5.18
C GLU A 199 -28.62 -23.15 -4.87
N ASN A 200 -29.08 -22.70 -3.70
CA ASN A 200 -29.03 -21.31 -3.27
C ASN A 200 -27.88 -21.00 -2.29
N VAL A 201 -26.94 -21.92 -2.10
CA VAL A 201 -25.80 -21.76 -1.19
C VAL A 201 -24.48 -21.93 -1.97
N TYR A 202 -23.71 -20.85 -2.04
CA TYR A 202 -22.55 -20.75 -2.91
C TYR A 202 -21.24 -20.61 -2.11
N TYR A 203 -20.19 -21.20 -2.65
CA TYR A 203 -18.82 -21.07 -2.19
C TYR A 203 -17.99 -20.28 -3.22
N PHE A 204 -17.23 -19.30 -2.76
CA PHE A 204 -16.22 -18.64 -3.59
C PHE A 204 -14.90 -18.52 -2.84
N ASN A 205 -13.80 -18.71 -3.58
CA ASN A 205 -12.45 -18.54 -3.05
C ASN A 205 -11.90 -17.10 -3.21
N ASN A 206 -12.72 -16.20 -3.76
CA ASN A 206 -12.40 -14.79 -3.98
C ASN A 206 -13.69 -13.96 -4.10
N LEU A 207 -13.64 -12.70 -3.64
CA LEU A 207 -14.80 -11.81 -3.65
C LEU A 207 -15.25 -11.43 -5.06
N ALA A 208 -14.32 -11.18 -5.99
CA ALA A 208 -14.63 -10.74 -7.35
C ALA A 208 -15.58 -11.70 -8.09
N SER A 209 -15.32 -13.00 -7.98
CA SER A 209 -16.14 -14.04 -8.61
C SER A 209 -17.54 -14.12 -7.99
N ALA A 210 -17.68 -13.83 -6.70
CA ALA A 210 -18.98 -13.80 -6.05
C ALA A 210 -19.80 -12.58 -6.52
N LEU A 211 -19.17 -11.40 -6.60
CA LEU A 211 -19.81 -10.17 -7.07
C LEU A 211 -20.29 -10.32 -8.51
N ASN A 212 -19.46 -10.85 -9.41
CA ASN A 212 -19.84 -11.08 -10.83
C ASN A 212 -21.01 -12.05 -11.01
N ILE A 213 -21.27 -12.94 -10.06
CA ILE A 213 -22.42 -13.85 -10.10
C ILE A 213 -23.70 -13.15 -9.62
N ILE A 214 -23.56 -12.18 -8.73
CA ILE A 214 -24.67 -11.38 -8.22
C ILE A 214 -25.07 -10.30 -9.23
N ASP A 215 -24.08 -9.63 -9.80
CA ASP A 215 -24.22 -8.60 -10.81
C ASP A 215 -23.00 -8.66 -11.75
N GLU A 216 -23.23 -9.00 -13.02
CA GLU A 216 -22.16 -9.25 -14.01
C GLU A 216 -21.42 -7.97 -14.39
N ASP A 217 -22.07 -6.80 -14.29
CA ASP A 217 -21.54 -5.53 -14.78
C ASP A 217 -20.94 -4.67 -13.64
N VAL A 218 -21.25 -4.96 -12.37
CA VAL A 218 -20.84 -4.13 -11.22
C VAL A 218 -19.34 -3.87 -11.15
N LEU A 219 -18.50 -4.88 -11.45
CA LEU A 219 -17.05 -4.70 -11.42
C LEU A 219 -16.55 -3.94 -12.65
N ALA A 220 -17.12 -4.17 -13.82
CA ALA A 220 -16.72 -3.50 -15.05
C ALA A 220 -17.06 -2.00 -15.00
N ASP A 221 -18.24 -1.66 -14.47
CA ASP A 221 -18.69 -0.28 -14.31
C ASP A 221 -17.79 0.49 -13.32
N ILE A 222 -17.41 -0.16 -12.22
CA ILE A 222 -16.55 0.45 -11.19
C ILE A 222 -15.08 0.50 -11.62
N GLU A 223 -14.55 -0.55 -12.24
CA GLU A 223 -13.19 -0.53 -12.79
C GLU A 223 -13.04 0.60 -13.82
N PHE A 224 -14.06 0.88 -14.64
CA PHE A 224 -14.06 2.01 -15.55
C PHE A 224 -13.96 3.37 -14.83
N GLU A 225 -14.62 3.54 -13.67
CA GLU A 225 -14.49 4.74 -12.84
C GLU A 225 -13.10 4.87 -12.18
N TYR A 226 -12.52 3.75 -11.75
CA TYR A 226 -11.19 3.71 -11.13
C TYR A 226 -10.04 3.83 -12.13
N ASP A 227 -10.18 3.33 -13.37
CA ASP A 227 -9.21 3.52 -14.45
C ASP A 227 -9.06 5.01 -14.82
N TYR A 228 -10.09 5.83 -14.57
CA TYR A 228 -10.02 7.29 -14.70
C TYR A 228 -9.34 7.99 -13.52
N THR A 229 -9.02 7.28 -12.43
CA THR A 229 -8.19 7.84 -11.36
C THR A 229 -6.73 7.85 -11.81
N GLU A 230 -6.19 9.03 -12.12
CA GLU A 230 -4.81 9.20 -12.59
C GLU A 230 -3.84 8.44 -11.67
N GLU A 231 -3.09 7.48 -12.23
CA GLU A 231 -2.03 6.79 -11.49
C GLU A 231 -1.04 7.81 -10.94
N THR A 232 -0.96 7.87 -9.61
CA THR A 232 0.08 8.65 -8.92
C THR A 232 1.46 8.19 -9.37
N ARG A 233 2.36 9.14 -9.64
CA ARG A 233 3.76 8.86 -9.99
C ARG A 233 4.42 7.97 -8.92
N GLY A 234 5.21 6.99 -9.36
CA GLY A 234 5.90 6.08 -8.45
C GLY A 234 6.99 6.80 -7.65
N LEU A 235 7.25 6.38 -6.41
CA LEU A 235 8.26 7.03 -5.55
C LEU A 235 9.63 7.14 -6.22
N ARG A 236 10.07 6.09 -6.92
CA ARG A 236 11.35 6.09 -7.64
C ARG A 236 11.41 7.19 -8.70
N GLU A 237 10.33 7.34 -9.48
CA GLU A 237 10.24 8.38 -10.49
C GLU A 237 10.27 9.78 -9.86
N ILE A 238 9.57 9.96 -8.73
CA ILE A 238 9.60 11.20 -7.96
C ILE A 238 11.02 11.53 -7.47
N LEU A 239 11.73 10.55 -6.92
CA LEU A 239 13.10 10.73 -6.41
C LEU A 239 14.10 10.99 -7.54
N ASP A 240 14.01 10.27 -8.66
CA ASP A 240 14.88 10.46 -9.82
C ASP A 240 14.73 11.89 -10.39
N VAL A 241 13.49 12.40 -10.47
CA VAL A 241 13.22 13.79 -10.89
C VAL A 241 13.71 14.80 -9.84
N MET A 242 13.53 14.49 -8.55
CA MET A 242 14.00 15.37 -7.48
C MET A 242 15.53 15.51 -7.47
N ASP A 243 16.27 14.41 -7.66
CA ASP A 243 17.73 14.41 -7.77
C ASP A 243 18.21 15.29 -8.93
N GLU A 244 17.55 15.20 -10.09
CA GLU A 244 17.82 16.08 -11.22
C GLU A 244 17.61 17.57 -10.87
N LEU A 245 16.47 17.89 -10.24
CA LEU A 245 16.14 19.26 -9.89
C LEU A 245 17.10 19.83 -8.83
N VAL A 246 17.52 19.03 -7.84
CA VAL A 246 18.52 19.43 -6.84
C VAL A 246 19.85 19.76 -7.50
N ASP A 247 20.35 18.86 -8.36
CA ASP A 247 21.61 19.08 -9.08
C ASP A 247 21.55 20.34 -9.95
N LYS A 248 20.44 20.58 -10.66
CA LYS A 248 20.24 21.77 -11.49
C LYS A 248 20.18 23.06 -10.66
N VAL A 249 19.48 23.04 -9.53
CA VAL A 249 19.39 24.20 -8.62
C VAL A 249 20.76 24.52 -8.03
N TRP A 250 21.48 23.51 -7.56
CA TRP A 250 22.84 23.67 -7.06
C TRP A 250 23.77 24.23 -8.14
N TYR A 251 23.70 23.69 -9.36
CA TYR A 251 24.54 24.12 -10.48
C TYR A 251 24.27 25.59 -10.86
N ASN A 252 23.01 26.03 -10.93
CA ASN A 252 22.70 27.44 -11.16
C ASN A 252 23.35 28.36 -10.12
N ARG A 253 23.25 27.98 -8.84
CA ARG A 253 23.85 28.73 -7.72
C ARG A 253 25.37 28.73 -7.80
N HIS A 254 25.97 27.63 -8.22
CA HIS A 254 27.40 27.55 -8.48
C HIS A 254 27.82 28.50 -9.61
N GLN A 255 27.13 28.50 -10.75
CA GLN A 255 27.42 29.43 -11.86
C GLN A 255 27.30 30.90 -11.44
N ASN A 256 26.26 31.24 -10.66
CA ASN A 256 26.13 32.58 -10.08
C ASN A 256 27.30 32.94 -9.14
N ARG A 257 27.82 31.96 -8.38
CA ARG A 257 29.00 32.17 -7.54
C ARG A 257 30.26 32.37 -8.39
N MET A 258 30.45 31.62 -9.47
CA MET A 258 31.56 31.80 -10.40
C MET A 258 31.55 33.20 -11.01
N TRP A 259 30.38 33.65 -11.45
CA TRP A 259 30.20 35.01 -11.95
C TRP A 259 30.62 36.08 -10.92
N LYS A 260 30.22 35.91 -9.64
CA LYS A 260 30.62 36.83 -8.56
C LYS A 260 32.12 36.83 -8.27
N ILE A 261 32.79 35.68 -8.39
CA ILE A 261 34.25 35.58 -8.25
C ILE A 261 34.92 36.34 -9.39
N GLU A 262 34.49 36.13 -10.64
CA GLU A 262 35.03 36.81 -11.82
C GLU A 262 34.88 38.34 -11.75
N HIS A 263 33.81 38.82 -11.12
CA HIS A 263 33.53 40.25 -10.93
C HIS A 263 34.13 40.84 -9.64
N GLY A 264 34.86 40.02 -8.85
CA GLY A 264 35.53 40.45 -7.63
C GLY A 264 34.60 40.70 -6.43
N GLU A 265 33.33 40.26 -6.48
CA GLU A 265 32.40 40.32 -5.35
C GLU A 265 32.71 39.24 -4.30
N ILE A 266 33.29 38.12 -4.72
CA ILE A 266 33.74 37.03 -3.86
C ILE A 266 35.25 36.84 -4.04
N GLU A 267 36.00 36.98 -2.96
CA GLU A 267 37.46 36.78 -2.94
C GLU A 267 37.80 35.29 -2.75
N VAL A 268 38.69 34.76 -3.59
CA VAL A 268 39.27 33.42 -3.39
C VAL A 268 40.48 33.55 -2.47
N VAL A 269 40.43 32.89 -1.31
CA VAL A 269 41.50 32.93 -0.30
C VAL A 269 42.24 31.59 -0.22
N PRO A 270 43.54 31.59 0.11
CA PRO A 270 44.31 30.36 0.31
C PRO A 270 43.73 29.51 1.45
N GLU A 271 43.94 28.20 1.35
CA GLU A 271 43.63 27.26 2.42
C GLU A 271 44.33 27.66 3.73
N GLY A 272 43.61 27.56 4.85
CA GLY A 272 44.11 27.94 6.18
C GLY A 272 43.93 29.42 6.53
N THR A 273 43.35 30.23 5.64
CA THR A 273 43.02 31.63 5.96
C THR A 273 41.83 31.70 6.94
N GLU A 274 41.99 32.30 8.12
CA GLU A 274 40.89 32.48 9.09
C GLU A 274 39.92 33.61 8.71
N ARG A 275 39.37 33.56 7.49
CA ARG A 275 38.33 34.47 7.00
C ARG A 275 37.15 33.65 6.48
N TYR A 276 35.96 34.00 6.95
CA TYR A 276 34.70 33.33 6.61
C TYR A 276 33.62 34.37 6.36
N GLY A 277 32.68 34.06 5.48
CA GLY A 277 31.56 34.92 5.14
C GLY A 277 31.10 34.73 3.70
N SER A 278 30.04 35.45 3.31
CA SER A 278 29.45 35.35 1.96
C SER A 278 30.33 35.93 0.85
N ALA A 279 31.32 36.77 1.19
CA ALA A 279 32.24 37.42 0.25
C ALA A 279 33.58 36.71 0.11
N VAL A 280 33.76 35.51 0.69
CA VAL A 280 35.02 34.76 0.68
C VAL A 280 34.76 33.29 0.37
N ILE A 281 35.59 32.68 -0.47
CA ILE A 281 35.64 31.23 -0.70
C ILE A 281 37.08 30.74 -0.60
N HIS A 282 37.28 29.59 0.05
CA HIS A 282 38.61 28.99 0.15
C HIS A 282 38.93 28.19 -1.11
N GLU A 283 40.19 28.24 -1.55
CA GLU A 283 40.67 27.61 -2.79
C GLU A 283 40.27 26.12 -2.89
N HIS A 284 40.52 25.33 -1.82
CA HIS A 284 40.16 23.91 -1.80
C HIS A 284 38.64 23.65 -1.91
N ILE A 285 37.79 24.53 -1.38
CA ILE A 285 36.33 24.45 -1.51
C ILE A 285 35.92 24.74 -2.95
N LEU A 286 36.52 25.77 -3.55
CA LEU A 286 36.27 26.13 -4.95
C LEU A 286 36.67 24.99 -5.89
N GLU A 287 37.82 24.36 -5.68
CA GLU A 287 38.25 23.19 -6.47
C GLU A 287 37.26 22.03 -6.38
N GLY A 288 36.75 21.73 -5.19
CA GLY A 288 35.73 20.71 -4.98
C GLY A 288 34.42 21.04 -5.69
N ALA A 289 34.00 22.31 -5.64
CA ALA A 289 32.81 22.80 -6.32
C ALA A 289 32.94 22.69 -7.85
N ILE A 290 34.10 23.06 -8.42
CA ILE A 290 34.37 22.94 -9.87
C ILE A 290 34.27 21.48 -10.32
N LYS A 291 34.88 20.54 -9.57
CA LYS A 291 34.79 19.10 -9.88
C LYS A 291 33.34 18.59 -9.81
N SER A 292 32.53 19.13 -8.91
CA SER A 292 31.12 18.77 -8.78
C SER A 292 30.29 19.34 -9.93
N ALA A 293 30.56 20.58 -10.36
CA ALA A 293 29.93 21.19 -11.52
C ALA A 293 30.17 20.41 -12.81
N GLN A 294 31.40 19.95 -13.04
CA GLN A 294 31.75 19.09 -14.18
C GLN A 294 30.96 17.77 -14.18
N LYS A 295 30.68 17.19 -13.00
CA LYS A 295 29.84 15.98 -12.91
C LYS A 295 28.40 16.27 -13.33
N VAL A 296 27.83 17.39 -12.87
CA VAL A 296 26.46 17.79 -13.24
C VAL A 296 26.35 18.03 -14.75
N GLU A 297 27.30 18.76 -15.35
CA GLU A 297 27.38 18.99 -16.81
C GLU A 297 27.50 17.69 -17.61
N SER A 298 28.20 16.69 -17.06
CA SER A 298 28.32 15.38 -17.71
C SER A 298 27.07 14.50 -17.56
N LYS A 299 26.26 14.74 -16.53
CA LYS A 299 25.10 13.92 -16.15
C LYS A 299 23.83 14.36 -16.88
N TYR A 300 23.67 15.66 -17.14
CA TYR A 300 22.44 16.21 -17.72
C TYR A 300 22.72 16.97 -19.02
N GLU A 301 21.84 16.79 -20.00
CA GLU A 301 21.91 17.49 -21.29
C GLU A 301 21.56 18.99 -21.16
N ASP A 302 20.62 19.32 -20.27
CA ASP A 302 20.20 20.69 -19.98
C ASP A 302 20.66 21.11 -18.58
N THR A 303 21.65 21.99 -18.51
CA THR A 303 22.11 22.65 -17.29
C THR A 303 21.94 24.17 -17.36
N GLY A 304 21.07 24.65 -18.27
CA GLY A 304 20.83 26.06 -18.53
C GLY A 304 21.78 26.68 -19.58
N PRO A 305 21.84 28.03 -19.67
CA PRO A 305 21.18 28.99 -18.80
C PRO A 305 19.65 29.01 -18.98
N TRP A 306 18.93 29.17 -17.88
CA TRP A 306 17.46 29.23 -17.84
C TRP A 306 16.96 30.67 -17.77
N SER A 307 15.83 30.96 -18.40
CA SER A 307 15.07 32.19 -18.19
C SER A 307 14.49 32.27 -16.77
N ASP A 308 14.07 33.47 -16.34
CA ASP A 308 13.42 33.66 -15.03
C ASP A 308 12.20 32.73 -14.83
N PHE A 309 11.45 32.49 -15.90
CA PHE A 309 10.31 31.58 -15.87
C PHE A 309 10.73 30.12 -15.69
N GLU A 310 11.69 29.65 -16.49
CA GLU A 310 12.21 28.27 -16.39
C GLU A 310 12.86 28.01 -15.04
N TRP A 311 13.62 28.98 -14.54
CA TRP A 311 14.22 28.94 -13.21
C TRP A 311 13.15 28.88 -12.11
N GLY A 312 12.10 29.70 -12.22
CA GLY A 312 10.94 29.66 -11.32
C GLY A 312 10.24 28.30 -11.35
N MET A 313 10.07 27.71 -12.53
CA MET A 313 9.47 26.37 -12.70
C MET A 313 10.35 25.27 -12.09
N ILE A 314 11.66 25.32 -12.23
CA ILE A 314 12.58 24.35 -11.63
C ILE A 314 12.47 24.37 -10.10
N ASN A 315 12.53 25.56 -9.49
CA ASN A 315 12.39 25.71 -8.04
C ASN A 315 10.98 25.32 -7.55
N GLY A 316 9.94 25.70 -8.30
CA GLY A 316 8.56 25.35 -7.96
C GLY A 316 8.32 23.84 -8.01
N LYS A 317 8.85 23.14 -9.03
CA LYS A 317 8.79 21.68 -9.11
C LYS A 317 9.53 21.03 -7.95
N LEU A 318 10.74 21.50 -7.62
CA LEU A 318 11.52 20.96 -6.51
C LEU A 318 10.79 21.13 -5.17
N SER A 319 10.26 22.32 -4.92
CA SER A 319 9.46 22.63 -3.72
C SER A 319 8.22 21.74 -3.63
N ALA A 320 7.49 21.57 -4.73
CA ALA A 320 6.31 20.71 -4.75
C ALA A 320 6.65 19.24 -4.43
N LEU A 321 7.72 18.69 -5.03
CA LEU A 321 8.15 17.32 -4.76
C LEU A 321 8.63 17.14 -3.31
N ARG A 322 9.40 18.09 -2.78
CA ARG A 322 9.85 18.08 -1.38
C ARG A 322 8.67 18.16 -0.40
N TRP A 323 7.70 19.03 -0.68
CA TRP A 323 6.49 19.16 0.12
C TRP A 323 5.66 17.88 0.15
N VAL A 324 5.46 17.25 -1.01
CA VAL A 324 4.78 15.94 -1.11
C VAL A 324 5.52 14.85 -0.31
N LEU A 325 6.84 14.97 -0.17
CA LEU A 325 7.67 14.04 0.61
C LEU A 325 7.83 14.45 2.09
N GLY A 326 7.13 15.50 2.53
CA GLY A 326 7.02 15.92 3.94
C GLY A 326 7.94 17.06 4.37
N ASP A 327 8.66 17.71 3.45
CA ASP A 327 9.47 18.88 3.75
C ASP A 327 8.62 20.17 3.75
N GLU A 328 9.11 21.24 4.36
CA GLU A 328 8.43 22.55 4.31
C GLU A 328 8.55 23.20 2.93
N TRP A 329 7.55 23.99 2.53
CA TRP A 329 7.42 24.55 1.17
C TRP A 329 8.65 25.35 0.72
N ASP A 330 9.29 26.05 1.65
CA ASP A 330 10.43 26.93 1.39
C ASP A 330 11.79 26.24 1.49
N MET A 331 11.83 24.92 1.73
CA MET A 331 13.08 24.15 1.84
C MET A 331 13.70 23.92 0.47
N LEU A 332 14.49 24.88 0.00
CA LEU A 332 15.26 24.83 -1.25
C LEU A 332 16.77 24.69 -1.01
N ASP A 333 17.21 24.19 0.15
CA ASP A 333 18.62 23.93 0.40
C ASP A 333 19.11 22.81 -0.52
N THR A 334 20.24 23.05 -1.20
CA THR A 334 20.84 22.16 -2.21
C THR A 334 22.35 22.15 -2.10
#